data_AF-A0A660T300-F1
#
_entry.id   AF-A0A660T300-F1
#
_cell.length_a   1.000
_cell.length_b   1.000
_cell.length_c   1.000
_cell.angle_alpha   90.00
_cell.angle_beta   90.00
_cell.angle_gamma   90.00
#
_symmetry.space_group_name_H-M   'P 1'
#
loop_
_entity.id
_entity.type
_entity.pdbx_description
1 polymer ?
#
loop_
_entity_poly.entity_id
_entity_poly.type
_entity_poly.pdbx_seq_one_letter_code
_entity_poly.pdbx_strand_id
1 'polypeptide(L)'
;MGDNPNDLLDRRDLLVEKLSSLVNITINNRDPDEFTIDSGGMHIVQGSHYEELALKPNPNNEGYSDVVWKDGGVKTYFNGGKLASLLELRDVDTREEIQKLDLMAVNFIDLVNEIHRKGYGINNETNNNFFVEYPFINNVSGNYDRNGDGQYDSSYIFRLTGSNKLKAKDQIGLEGVLTFAGADGNVTVPYYPTDTVEAIVKRINLSGAEVAARLDFSGRLSLKGVPTANSANPDFVIRHAEDSGQFLAGYAGLLSAEGQAGAYDWAKADAVLGLNKNADFAVAPLAHPSGWITVNPKIIKDPGSIASAFGYNGKSNGAGDGSAALAIADLRTQPVMVGLINSFDDYFSMVTAEIGLKGEQASQSLETEKLVIKELTDQRESISGVNIDEEVANMIKYQHGYAAAARFVTEVDKMLDLIINRMAV
;
A
#
# COMPACT_ATOMS: atom_id res chain seq x y z
N MET A 1 43.43 18.99 -29.71
CA MET A 1 42.85 19.21 -28.38
C MET A 1 42.24 17.89 -27.98
N GLY A 2 43.01 17.06 -27.29
CA GLY A 2 42.62 15.70 -26.90
C GLY A 2 42.05 15.73 -25.50
N ASP A 3 40.87 15.12 -25.33
CA ASP A 3 40.41 14.70 -24.01
C ASP A 3 41.48 13.78 -23.42
N ASN A 4 41.98 14.08 -22.22
CA ASN A 4 42.87 13.17 -21.52
C ASN A 4 42.05 11.93 -21.12
N PRO A 5 42.58 10.71 -21.27
CA PRO A 5 41.93 9.49 -20.79
C PRO A 5 41.44 9.58 -19.34
N ASN A 6 42.15 10.36 -18.49
CA ASN A 6 41.79 10.59 -17.10
C ASN A 6 40.47 11.38 -16.94
N ASP A 7 40.23 12.42 -17.75
CA ASP A 7 39.01 13.23 -17.65
C ASP A 7 37.75 12.39 -17.96
N LEU A 8 37.88 11.42 -18.87
CA LEU A 8 36.79 10.49 -19.21
C LEU A 8 36.54 9.45 -18.11
N LEU A 9 37.60 8.98 -17.43
CA LEU A 9 37.49 8.10 -16.27
C LEU A 9 36.80 8.82 -15.11
N ASP A 10 37.21 10.05 -14.81
CA ASP A 10 36.58 10.88 -13.77
C ASP A 10 35.10 11.15 -14.08
N ARG A 11 34.79 11.45 -15.34
CA ARG A 11 33.40 11.64 -15.78
C ARG A 11 32.58 10.36 -15.66
N ARG A 12 33.13 9.20 -16.01
CA ARG A 12 32.47 7.90 -15.85
C ARG A 12 32.17 7.65 -14.37
N ASP A 13 33.16 7.83 -13.51
CA ASP A 13 33.03 7.56 -12.08
C ASP A 13 32.00 8.51 -11.43
N LEU A 14 31.95 9.79 -11.84
CA LEU A 14 30.90 10.72 -11.43
C LEU A 14 29.49 10.29 -11.89
N LEU A 15 29.35 9.76 -13.10
CA LEU A 15 28.07 9.27 -13.61
C LEU A 15 27.62 8.00 -12.90
N VAL A 16 28.57 7.13 -12.57
CA VAL A 16 28.34 5.92 -11.78
C VAL A 16 27.87 6.28 -10.36
N GLU A 17 28.49 7.28 -9.72
CA GLU A 17 28.08 7.79 -8.40
C GLU A 17 26.66 8.40 -8.45
N LYS A 18 26.34 9.13 -9.51
CA LYS A 18 24.97 9.63 -9.73
C LYS A 18 23.99 8.48 -9.92
N LEU A 19 24.34 7.46 -10.70
CA LEU A 19 23.50 6.30 -10.92
C LEU A 19 23.26 5.52 -9.61
N SER A 20 24.29 5.34 -8.78
CA SER A 20 24.16 4.66 -7.49
C SER A 20 23.23 5.39 -6.50
N SER A 21 23.07 6.71 -6.65
CA SER A 21 22.08 7.46 -5.86
C SER A 21 20.63 7.20 -6.29
N LEU A 22 20.42 6.77 -7.54
CA LEU A 22 19.10 6.51 -8.11
C LEU A 22 18.65 5.07 -7.90
N VAL A 23 19.56 4.12 -8.13
CA VAL A 23 19.32 2.67 -7.98
C VAL A 23 20.53 2.00 -7.37
N ASN A 24 20.33 0.90 -6.65
CA ASN A 24 21.44 0.09 -6.18
C ASN A 24 22.21 -0.50 -7.37
N ILE A 25 23.53 -0.33 -7.42
CA ILE A 25 24.36 -0.88 -8.49
C ILE A 25 25.51 -1.72 -7.95
N THR A 26 26.00 -2.66 -8.74
CA THR A 26 27.28 -3.35 -8.53
C THR A 26 28.12 -3.15 -9.78
N ILE A 27 29.40 -2.81 -9.59
CA ILE A 27 30.34 -2.59 -10.70
C ILE A 27 31.26 -3.80 -10.76
N ASN A 28 31.50 -4.32 -11.96
CA ASN A 28 32.50 -5.36 -12.19
C ASN A 28 33.43 -4.94 -13.33
N ASN A 29 34.73 -5.01 -13.03
CA ASN A 29 35.84 -4.53 -13.84
C ASN A 29 36.98 -5.58 -13.92
N ARG A 30 36.63 -6.87 -13.82
CA ARG A 30 37.63 -7.96 -13.89
C ARG A 30 38.32 -8.07 -15.25
N ASP A 31 37.63 -7.67 -16.31
CA ASP A 31 38.23 -7.55 -17.63
C ASP A 31 38.64 -6.09 -17.86
N PRO A 32 39.93 -5.80 -18.14
CA PRO A 32 40.40 -4.46 -18.48
C PRO A 32 39.65 -3.82 -19.65
N ASP A 33 39.09 -4.65 -20.55
CA ASP A 33 38.39 -4.20 -21.75
C ASP A 33 36.86 -4.11 -21.57
N GLU A 34 36.32 -4.53 -20.40
CA GLU A 34 34.88 -4.60 -20.17
C GLU A 34 34.46 -3.95 -18.84
N PHE A 35 33.75 -2.82 -18.95
CA PHE A 35 33.12 -2.14 -17.81
C PHE A 35 31.66 -2.56 -17.72
N THR A 36 31.29 -3.20 -16.60
CA THR A 36 29.93 -3.71 -16.39
C THR A 36 29.29 -3.10 -15.16
N ILE A 37 28.01 -2.75 -15.27
CA ILE A 37 27.17 -2.28 -14.17
C ILE A 37 25.95 -3.17 -14.07
N ASP A 38 25.79 -3.82 -12.93
CA ASP A 38 24.67 -4.69 -12.57
C ASP A 38 23.66 -3.97 -11.68
N SER A 39 22.37 -4.18 -11.94
CA SER A 39 21.28 -3.75 -11.07
C SER A 39 20.00 -4.50 -11.40
N GLY A 40 19.10 -4.67 -10.41
CA GLY A 40 17.82 -5.35 -10.63
C GLY A 40 17.95 -6.77 -11.21
N GLY A 41 19.10 -7.43 -10.97
CA GLY A 41 19.40 -8.77 -11.49
C GLY A 41 19.90 -8.84 -12.94
N MET A 42 20.20 -7.70 -13.59
CA MET A 42 20.68 -7.64 -14.99
C MET A 42 21.83 -6.63 -15.17
N HIS A 43 22.56 -6.76 -16.29
CA HIS A 43 23.53 -5.76 -16.73
C HIS A 43 22.79 -4.52 -17.28
N ILE A 44 22.85 -3.40 -16.57
CA ILE A 44 22.38 -2.10 -17.10
C ILE A 44 23.35 -1.57 -18.13
N VAL A 45 24.66 -1.76 -17.91
CA VAL A 45 25.72 -1.38 -18.84
C VAL A 45 26.67 -2.55 -18.99
N GLN A 46 27.00 -2.89 -20.23
CA GLN A 46 28.04 -3.86 -20.58
C GLN A 46 28.85 -3.32 -21.75
N GLY A 47 30.04 -2.77 -21.45
CA GLY A 47 30.88 -2.11 -22.45
C GLY A 47 30.13 -0.94 -23.11
N SER A 48 29.84 -1.06 -24.41
CA SER A 48 29.08 -0.07 -25.19
C SER A 48 27.56 -0.32 -25.24
N HIS A 49 27.09 -1.46 -24.72
CA HIS A 49 25.67 -1.80 -24.69
C HIS A 49 25.06 -1.35 -23.37
N TYR A 50 23.81 -0.90 -23.43
CA TYR A 50 23.05 -0.50 -22.25
C TYR A 50 21.60 -0.96 -22.37
N GLU A 51 20.99 -1.25 -21.22
CA GLU A 51 19.59 -1.59 -21.08
C GLU A 51 18.81 -0.38 -20.56
N GLU A 52 17.64 -0.13 -21.15
CA GLU A 52 16.75 0.96 -20.71
C GLU A 52 15.64 0.45 -19.79
N LEU A 53 15.22 1.30 -18.87
CA LEU A 53 14.00 1.10 -18.10
C LEU A 53 12.83 1.79 -18.77
N ALA A 54 11.65 1.18 -18.67
CA ALA A 54 10.38 1.74 -19.10
C ALA A 54 9.35 1.70 -17.98
N LEU A 55 8.31 2.51 -18.14
CA LEU A 55 7.15 2.52 -17.25
C LEU A 55 6.00 1.78 -17.94
N LYS A 56 5.41 0.82 -17.22
CA LYS A 56 4.24 0.08 -17.69
C LYS A 56 3.07 0.33 -16.73
N PRO A 57 1.95 0.93 -17.18
CA PRO A 57 0.78 1.11 -16.34
C PRO A 57 0.28 -0.21 -15.76
N ASN A 58 0.01 -0.24 -14.46
CA ASN A 58 -0.52 -1.39 -13.76
C ASN A 58 -1.97 -1.12 -13.33
N PRO A 59 -2.98 -1.73 -14.00
CA PRO A 59 -4.38 -1.52 -13.64
C PRO A 59 -4.72 -2.06 -12.24
N ASN A 60 -3.94 -2.99 -11.71
CA ASN A 60 -4.12 -3.54 -10.37
C ASN A 60 -3.49 -2.68 -9.26
N ASN A 61 -2.73 -1.63 -9.61
CA ASN A 61 -2.15 -0.69 -8.66
C ASN A 61 -2.62 0.73 -8.98
N GLU A 62 -3.94 0.90 -9.10
CA GLU A 62 -4.58 2.22 -9.32
C GLU A 62 -4.10 2.97 -10.58
N GLY A 63 -3.56 2.24 -11.56
CA GLY A 63 -2.99 2.82 -12.77
C GLY A 63 -1.57 3.39 -12.59
N TYR A 64 -0.98 3.29 -11.40
CA TYR A 64 0.43 3.59 -11.20
C TYR A 64 1.30 2.67 -12.08
N SER A 65 2.42 3.21 -12.53
CA SER A 65 3.33 2.45 -13.39
C SER A 65 4.27 1.57 -12.58
N ASP A 66 4.42 0.33 -13.04
CA ASP A 66 5.53 -0.56 -12.70
C ASP A 66 6.78 -0.13 -13.48
N VAL A 67 7.95 -0.36 -12.88
CA VAL A 67 9.23 -0.23 -13.58
C VAL A 67 9.55 -1.57 -14.23
N VAL A 68 9.80 -1.55 -15.53
CA VAL A 68 10.11 -2.74 -16.33
C VAL A 68 11.38 -2.49 -17.15
N TRP A 69 12.05 -3.56 -17.55
CA TRP A 69 13.05 -3.49 -18.61
C TRP A 69 12.33 -3.18 -19.93
N LYS A 70 12.80 -2.15 -20.64
CA LYS A 70 12.18 -1.68 -21.89
C LYS A 70 12.12 -2.80 -22.91
N ASP A 71 13.21 -3.55 -23.02
CA ASP A 71 13.30 -4.73 -23.84
C ASP A 71 12.81 -5.94 -23.04
N GLY A 72 11.79 -6.63 -23.55
CA GLY A 72 11.13 -7.76 -22.90
C GLY A 72 9.98 -7.40 -21.95
N GLY A 73 9.91 -6.17 -21.43
CA GLY A 73 8.81 -5.71 -20.59
C GLY A 73 8.71 -6.41 -19.23
N VAL A 74 9.81 -7.02 -18.78
CA VAL A 74 9.90 -7.77 -17.52
C VAL A 74 9.96 -6.80 -16.35
N LYS A 75 9.05 -6.97 -15.38
CA LYS A 75 9.05 -6.18 -14.14
C LYS A 75 10.34 -6.38 -13.37
N THR A 76 10.91 -5.28 -12.91
CA THR A 76 12.18 -5.27 -12.17
C THR A 76 12.01 -4.65 -10.80
N TYR A 77 12.87 -5.07 -9.86
CA TYR A 77 12.83 -4.67 -8.47
C TYR A 77 14.21 -4.13 -8.07
N PHE A 78 14.20 -2.94 -7.48
CA PHE A 78 15.38 -2.30 -6.93
C PHE A 78 15.26 -2.29 -5.41
N ASN A 79 16.36 -2.59 -4.73
CA ASN A 79 16.39 -2.72 -3.27
C ASN A 79 17.11 -1.53 -2.60
N GLY A 80 17.44 -0.49 -3.37
CA GLY A 80 18.08 0.72 -2.86
C GLY A 80 18.12 1.85 -3.88
N GLY A 81 18.56 3.01 -3.41
CA GLY A 81 18.53 4.25 -4.18
C GLY A 81 17.16 4.93 -4.17
N LYS A 82 17.12 6.16 -4.69
CA LYS A 82 15.91 7.00 -4.68
C LYS A 82 14.70 6.35 -5.36
N LEU A 83 14.90 5.54 -6.41
CA LEU A 83 13.81 4.88 -7.11
C LEU A 83 13.10 3.86 -6.20
N ALA A 84 13.84 3.02 -5.50
CA ALA A 84 13.28 2.03 -4.57
C ALA A 84 12.46 2.73 -3.48
N SER A 85 13.02 3.77 -2.85
CA SER A 85 12.32 4.53 -1.80
C SER A 85 11.05 5.24 -2.29
N LEU A 86 11.04 5.74 -3.54
CA LEU A 86 9.83 6.35 -4.11
C LEU A 86 8.74 5.32 -4.38
N LEU A 87 9.11 4.12 -4.83
CA LEU A 87 8.17 3.02 -5.04
C LEU A 87 7.63 2.50 -3.71
N GLU A 88 8.48 2.32 -2.69
CA GLU A 88 8.07 1.93 -1.33
C GLU A 88 7.14 2.98 -0.71
N LEU A 89 7.50 4.26 -0.79
CA LEU A 89 6.66 5.34 -0.28
C LEU A 89 5.28 5.35 -0.96
N ARG A 90 5.23 5.14 -2.29
CA ARG A 90 3.98 5.17 -3.06
C ARG A 90 3.11 3.93 -2.82
N ASP A 91 3.71 2.75 -2.94
CA ASP A 91 2.97 1.48 -3.03
C ASP A 91 2.77 0.80 -1.67
N VAL A 92 3.56 1.17 -0.65
CA VAL A 92 3.50 0.61 0.71
C VAL A 92 3.08 1.69 1.69
N ASP A 93 3.96 2.63 2.04
CA ASP A 93 3.71 3.53 3.18
C ASP A 93 2.49 4.45 2.95
N THR A 94 2.43 5.16 1.83
CA THR A 94 1.32 6.08 1.55
C THR A 94 0.01 5.32 1.39
N ARG A 95 0.06 4.14 0.76
CA ARG A 95 -1.10 3.26 0.62
C ARG A 95 -1.63 2.84 1.98
N GLU A 96 -0.78 2.35 2.87
CA GLU A 96 -1.17 1.93 4.23
C GLU A 96 -1.81 3.08 5.01
N GLU A 97 -1.24 4.29 4.94
CA GLU A 97 -1.79 5.46 5.64
C GLU A 97 -3.14 5.90 5.08
N ILE A 98 -3.33 5.84 3.75
CA ILE A 98 -4.63 6.09 3.13
C ILE A 98 -5.65 5.03 3.55
N GLN A 99 -5.28 3.75 3.54
CA GLN A 99 -6.15 2.66 3.99
C GLN A 99 -6.61 2.83 5.44
N LYS A 100 -5.75 3.33 6.33
CA LYS A 100 -6.12 3.64 7.73
C LYS A 100 -7.14 4.78 7.80
N LEU A 101 -6.94 5.85 7.03
CA LEU A 101 -7.88 6.96 6.94
C LEU A 101 -9.24 6.51 6.37
N ASP A 102 -9.20 5.73 5.30
CA ASP A 102 -10.39 5.17 4.66
C ASP A 102 -11.17 4.25 5.59
N LEU A 103 -10.47 3.38 6.34
CA LEU A 103 -11.10 2.49 7.31
C LEU A 103 -11.84 3.28 8.37
N MET A 104 -11.23 4.34 8.89
CA MET A 104 -11.88 5.25 9.82
C MET A 104 -13.11 5.91 9.19
N ALA A 105 -12.99 6.44 7.96
CA ALA A 105 -14.06 7.15 7.29
C ALA A 105 -15.27 6.25 6.98
N VAL A 106 -15.03 5.08 6.41
CA VAL A 106 -16.05 4.09 6.08
C VAL A 106 -16.74 3.58 7.34
N ASN A 107 -15.97 3.27 8.40
CA ASN A 107 -16.57 2.81 9.64
C ASN A 107 -17.42 3.89 10.32
N PHE A 108 -16.93 5.14 10.34
CA PHE A 108 -17.67 6.28 10.88
C PHE A 108 -18.99 6.47 10.15
N ILE A 109 -18.98 6.48 8.83
CA ILE A 109 -20.18 6.63 8.02
C ILE A 109 -21.15 5.50 8.25
N ASP A 110 -20.66 4.26 8.25
CA ASP A 110 -21.52 3.11 8.43
C ASP A 110 -22.25 3.20 9.76
N LEU A 111 -21.54 3.53 10.84
CA LEU A 111 -22.10 3.64 12.18
C LEU A 111 -23.07 4.81 12.31
N VAL A 112 -22.71 6.00 11.81
CA VAL A 112 -23.62 7.16 11.83
C VAL A 112 -24.87 6.86 11.00
N ASN A 113 -24.71 6.34 9.79
CA ASN A 113 -25.84 5.99 8.94
C ASN A 113 -26.69 4.88 9.55
N GLU A 114 -26.09 3.93 10.27
CA GLU A 114 -26.83 2.87 10.95
C GLU A 114 -27.75 3.43 12.03
N ILE A 115 -27.26 4.37 12.85
CA ILE A 115 -28.06 5.05 13.87
C ILE A 115 -29.09 5.96 13.20
N HIS A 116 -28.67 6.76 12.22
CA HIS A 116 -29.50 7.75 11.55
C HIS A 116 -30.68 7.11 10.80
N ARG A 117 -30.49 5.94 10.16
CA ARG A 117 -31.59 5.19 9.53
C ARG A 117 -32.66 4.72 10.53
N LYS A 118 -32.29 4.49 11.79
CA LYS A 118 -33.22 4.07 12.86
C LYS A 118 -33.89 5.24 13.58
N GLY A 119 -33.28 6.43 13.50
CA GLY A 119 -33.83 7.64 14.10
C GLY A 119 -34.92 8.30 13.25
N TYR A 120 -35.52 9.33 13.83
CA TYR A 120 -36.54 10.16 13.23
C TYR A 120 -36.10 11.62 13.26
N GLY A 121 -36.28 12.32 12.13
CA GLY A 121 -36.17 13.76 12.05
C GLY A 121 -37.34 14.47 12.71
N ILE A 122 -37.21 15.79 12.93
CA ILE A 122 -38.31 16.62 13.46
C ILE A 122 -39.51 16.66 12.50
N ASN A 123 -39.27 16.42 11.21
CA ASN A 123 -40.28 16.25 10.17
C ASN A 123 -40.89 14.84 10.13
N ASN A 124 -40.54 13.96 11.08
CA ASN A 124 -40.89 12.54 11.15
C ASN A 124 -40.35 11.67 9.99
N GLU A 125 -39.42 12.17 9.18
CA GLU A 125 -38.70 11.33 8.24
C GLU A 125 -37.74 10.38 8.96
N THR A 126 -37.59 9.17 8.42
CA THR A 126 -36.72 8.12 8.95
C THR A 126 -36.07 7.37 7.80
N ASN A 127 -35.21 6.39 8.10
CA ASN A 127 -34.54 5.54 7.11
C ASN A 127 -33.70 6.32 6.07
N ASN A 128 -33.16 7.47 6.47
CA ASN A 128 -32.27 8.28 5.67
C ASN A 128 -30.80 7.99 6.07
N ASN A 129 -29.89 7.99 5.11
CA ASN A 129 -28.45 8.05 5.41
C ASN A 129 -28.03 9.49 5.72
N PHE A 130 -27.17 9.70 6.71
CA PHE A 130 -26.55 11.00 6.99
C PHE A 130 -25.47 11.35 5.96
N PHE A 131 -24.60 10.38 5.66
CA PHE A 131 -23.54 10.48 4.65
C PHE A 131 -23.84 9.60 3.44
N VAL A 132 -23.39 10.05 2.28
CA VAL A 132 -23.42 9.32 1.01
C VAL A 132 -22.06 9.46 0.31
N GLU A 133 -21.81 8.62 -0.67
CA GLU A 133 -20.60 8.66 -1.49
C GLU A 133 -20.90 9.33 -2.83
N TYR A 134 -19.98 10.16 -3.32
CA TYR A 134 -20.02 10.73 -4.66
C TYR A 134 -18.62 10.80 -5.28
N PRO A 135 -18.37 10.12 -6.41
CA PRO A 135 -19.32 9.37 -7.22
C PRO A 135 -19.86 8.11 -6.50
N PHE A 136 -21.10 7.72 -6.83
CA PHE A 136 -21.75 6.54 -6.23
C PHE A 136 -21.75 5.36 -7.19
N ILE A 137 -21.88 4.16 -6.64
CA ILE A 137 -21.90 2.93 -7.42
C ILE A 137 -23.30 2.71 -7.99
N ASN A 138 -23.37 2.55 -9.30
CA ASN A 138 -24.64 2.33 -10.01
C ASN A 138 -25.14 0.89 -9.89
N ASN A 139 -24.25 -0.08 -9.67
CA ASN A 139 -24.61 -1.49 -9.57
C ASN A 139 -24.99 -1.84 -8.12
N VAL A 140 -26.29 -1.90 -7.84
CA VAL A 140 -26.83 -2.18 -6.51
C VAL A 140 -26.57 -3.63 -6.03
N SER A 141 -26.25 -4.54 -6.94
CA SER A 141 -25.81 -5.92 -6.61
C SER A 141 -24.31 -6.01 -6.34
N GLY A 142 -23.58 -4.90 -6.48
CA GLY A 142 -22.14 -4.82 -6.33
C GLY A 142 -21.36 -5.50 -7.45
N ASN A 143 -21.99 -5.83 -8.58
CA ASN A 143 -21.27 -6.50 -9.65
C ASN A 143 -20.26 -5.58 -10.33
N TYR A 144 -19.07 -6.11 -10.56
CA TYR A 144 -17.93 -5.42 -11.13
C TYR A 144 -17.33 -6.25 -12.28
N ASP A 145 -16.88 -5.56 -13.32
CA ASP A 145 -16.15 -6.12 -14.45
C ASP A 145 -14.66 -5.90 -14.17
N ARG A 146 -14.01 -6.90 -13.58
CA ARG A 146 -12.61 -6.77 -13.14
C ARG A 146 -11.64 -6.87 -14.30
N ASN A 147 -11.97 -7.65 -15.33
CA ASN A 147 -11.09 -7.90 -16.47
C ASN A 147 -11.26 -6.87 -17.61
N GLY A 148 -12.31 -6.05 -17.58
CA GLY A 148 -12.60 -4.98 -18.54
C GLY A 148 -13.17 -5.47 -19.87
N ASP A 149 -13.75 -6.66 -19.93
CA ASP A 149 -14.29 -7.27 -21.15
C ASP A 149 -15.75 -6.85 -21.46
N GLY A 150 -16.38 -6.09 -20.57
CA GLY A 150 -17.75 -5.63 -20.65
C GLY A 150 -18.78 -6.56 -19.98
N GLN A 151 -18.36 -7.66 -19.38
CA GLN A 151 -19.20 -8.57 -18.59
C GLN A 151 -18.84 -8.51 -17.11
N TYR A 152 -19.86 -8.64 -16.26
CA TYR A 152 -19.62 -8.74 -14.83
C TYR A 152 -19.08 -10.13 -14.47
N ASP A 153 -17.94 -10.15 -13.77
CA ASP A 153 -17.27 -11.37 -13.33
C ASP A 153 -17.07 -11.44 -11.81
N SER A 154 -17.37 -10.35 -11.10
CA SER A 154 -17.11 -10.21 -9.67
C SER A 154 -18.26 -9.50 -8.94
N SER A 155 -18.36 -9.65 -7.62
CA SER A 155 -19.28 -8.93 -6.73
C SER A 155 -18.54 -8.31 -5.55
N TYR A 156 -18.49 -6.98 -5.49
CA TYR A 156 -17.75 -6.22 -4.49
C TYR A 156 -18.69 -5.77 -3.38
N ILE A 157 -18.68 -6.52 -2.27
CA ILE A 157 -19.55 -6.26 -1.13
C ILE A 157 -18.71 -5.91 0.10
N PHE A 158 -18.98 -4.74 0.67
CA PHE A 158 -18.30 -4.28 1.88
C PHE A 158 -18.94 -4.80 3.14
N ARG A 159 -20.26 -4.86 3.21
CA ARG A 159 -20.97 -5.24 4.43
C ARG A 159 -22.00 -6.30 4.15
N LEU A 160 -22.03 -7.33 4.98
CA LEU A 160 -23.10 -8.34 5.06
C LEU A 160 -23.71 -8.27 6.45
N THR A 161 -25.04 -8.22 6.55
CA THR A 161 -25.75 -8.20 7.83
C THR A 161 -26.81 -9.27 7.85
N GLY A 162 -26.74 -10.17 8.82
CA GLY A 162 -27.69 -11.25 8.98
C GLY A 162 -29.10 -10.76 9.29
N SER A 163 -30.10 -11.60 9.00
CA SER A 163 -31.51 -11.28 9.24
C SER A 163 -31.93 -11.40 10.71
N ASN A 164 -31.22 -12.21 11.50
CA ASN A 164 -31.68 -12.61 12.83
C ASN A 164 -31.08 -11.74 13.93
N LYS A 165 -31.91 -11.42 14.93
CA LYS A 165 -31.48 -10.71 16.13
C LYS A 165 -30.81 -11.68 17.10
N LEU A 166 -29.56 -11.38 17.45
CA LEU A 166 -28.71 -12.15 18.34
C LEU A 166 -28.52 -11.40 19.65
N LYS A 167 -28.13 -12.13 20.71
CA LYS A 167 -27.64 -11.54 21.94
C LYS A 167 -26.21 -11.96 22.17
N ALA A 168 -25.35 -11.01 22.47
CA ALA A 168 -23.90 -11.21 22.62
C ALA A 168 -23.55 -12.36 23.60
N LYS A 169 -24.30 -12.51 24.69
CA LYS A 169 -24.03 -13.48 25.76
C LYS A 169 -24.73 -14.83 25.59
N ASP A 170 -25.60 -14.99 24.58
CA ASP A 170 -26.28 -16.26 24.36
C ASP A 170 -25.29 -17.30 23.84
N GLN A 171 -25.35 -18.53 24.39
CA GLN A 171 -24.62 -19.67 23.85
C GLN A 171 -25.30 -20.16 22.57
N ILE A 172 -24.50 -20.47 21.56
CA ILE A 172 -25.00 -20.81 20.24
C ILE A 172 -25.55 -22.24 20.16
N GLY A 173 -24.98 -23.19 20.92
CA GLY A 173 -25.38 -24.61 20.87
C GLY A 173 -25.06 -25.33 19.54
N LEU A 174 -24.20 -24.74 18.71
CA LEU A 174 -23.80 -25.20 17.38
C LEU A 174 -22.29 -25.45 17.33
N GLU A 175 -21.87 -26.36 16.47
CA GLU A 175 -20.46 -26.63 16.17
C GLU A 175 -20.23 -26.52 14.67
N GLY A 176 -19.06 -26.01 14.27
CA GLY A 176 -18.70 -25.87 12.87
C GLY A 176 -17.44 -25.04 12.67
N VAL A 177 -17.15 -24.71 11.42
CA VAL A 177 -16.00 -23.93 11.01
C VAL A 177 -16.43 -22.85 10.05
N LEU A 178 -16.18 -21.59 10.40
CA LEU A 178 -16.31 -20.47 9.47
C LEU A 178 -15.04 -20.38 8.63
N THR A 179 -15.16 -20.04 7.36
CA THR A 179 -14.03 -19.79 6.48
C THR A 179 -14.17 -18.42 5.85
N PHE A 180 -13.14 -17.59 5.97
CA PHE A 180 -13.06 -16.25 5.41
C PHE A 180 -11.79 -16.08 4.58
N ALA A 181 -11.75 -15.10 3.70
CA ALA A 181 -10.50 -14.75 3.02
C ALA A 181 -9.56 -14.00 3.97
N GLY A 182 -8.27 -14.34 3.95
CA GLY A 182 -7.16 -13.57 4.53
C GLY A 182 -6.22 -13.03 3.45
N ALA A 183 -5.04 -12.56 3.86
CA ALA A 183 -4.03 -12.00 2.97
C ALA A 183 -3.46 -13.02 1.96
N ASP A 184 -3.08 -14.21 2.45
CA ASP A 184 -2.40 -15.27 1.67
C ASP A 184 -3.28 -16.49 1.37
N GLY A 185 -4.58 -16.41 1.64
CA GLY A 185 -5.52 -17.50 1.45
C GLY A 185 -6.64 -17.52 2.48
N ASN A 186 -7.40 -18.60 2.51
CA ASN A 186 -8.53 -18.73 3.42
C ASN A 186 -8.09 -18.98 4.86
N VAL A 187 -8.77 -18.32 5.79
CA VAL A 187 -8.60 -18.42 7.24
C VAL A 187 -9.82 -19.10 7.83
N THR A 188 -9.59 -20.11 8.66
CA THR A 188 -10.66 -20.89 9.32
C THR A 188 -10.85 -20.46 10.77
N VAL A 189 -12.10 -20.30 11.18
CA VAL A 189 -12.50 -19.92 12.53
C VAL A 189 -13.47 -20.97 13.08
N PRO A 190 -12.99 -21.97 13.86
CA PRO A 190 -13.86 -22.96 14.46
C PRO A 190 -14.77 -22.32 15.51
N TYR A 191 -15.96 -22.89 15.71
CA TYR A 191 -16.86 -22.56 16.80
C TYR A 191 -17.49 -23.80 17.42
N TYR A 192 -17.81 -23.71 18.71
CA TYR A 192 -18.21 -24.84 19.55
C TYR A 192 -19.54 -24.57 20.26
N PRO A 193 -20.26 -25.61 20.71
CA PRO A 193 -21.61 -25.44 21.26
C PRO A 193 -21.69 -24.51 22.47
N THR A 194 -20.61 -24.43 23.27
CA THR A 194 -20.53 -23.59 24.46
C THR A 194 -20.12 -22.14 24.18
N ASP A 195 -19.72 -21.82 22.95
CA ASP A 195 -19.33 -20.46 22.58
C ASP A 195 -20.52 -19.51 22.65
N THR A 196 -20.26 -18.29 23.10
CA THR A 196 -21.22 -17.20 22.97
C THR A 196 -21.08 -16.51 21.62
N VAL A 197 -22.11 -15.77 21.20
CA VAL A 197 -22.05 -14.94 19.98
C VAL A 197 -20.87 -13.97 20.02
N GLU A 198 -20.63 -13.32 21.17
CA GLU A 198 -19.50 -12.42 21.37
C GLU A 198 -18.15 -13.13 21.26
N ALA A 199 -18.04 -14.37 21.76
CA ALA A 199 -16.82 -15.15 21.66
C ALA A 199 -16.48 -15.46 20.19
N ILE A 200 -17.47 -15.81 19.37
CA ILE A 200 -17.26 -16.01 17.94
C ILE A 200 -16.88 -14.71 17.24
N VAL A 201 -17.60 -13.62 17.49
CA VAL A 201 -17.28 -12.31 16.92
C VAL A 201 -15.83 -11.91 17.23
N LYS A 202 -15.42 -12.07 18.48
CA LYS A 202 -14.03 -11.81 18.90
C LYS A 202 -13.05 -12.75 18.18
N ARG A 203 -13.39 -14.02 18.02
CA ARG A 203 -12.54 -15.00 17.32
C ARG A 203 -12.38 -14.67 15.84
N ILE A 204 -13.44 -14.21 15.16
CA ILE A 204 -13.37 -13.72 13.77
C ILE A 204 -12.38 -12.54 13.70
N ASN A 205 -12.54 -11.54 14.56
CA ASN A 205 -11.70 -10.33 14.55
C ASN A 205 -10.23 -10.60 14.89
N LEU A 206 -9.92 -11.68 15.61
CA LEU A 206 -8.55 -12.08 15.98
C LEU A 206 -7.96 -13.15 15.05
N SER A 207 -8.69 -13.57 14.01
CA SER A 207 -8.28 -14.68 13.15
C SER A 207 -7.23 -14.32 12.11
N GLY A 208 -7.04 -13.04 11.81
CA GLY A 208 -6.26 -12.58 10.66
C GLY A 208 -7.02 -12.64 9.33
N ALA A 209 -8.32 -12.97 9.36
CA ALA A 209 -9.17 -12.81 8.19
C ALA A 209 -9.32 -11.33 7.81
N GLU A 210 -9.47 -11.04 6.52
CA GLU A 210 -9.77 -9.71 6.00
C GLU A 210 -11.28 -9.39 6.09
N VAL A 211 -11.89 -9.81 7.18
CA VAL A 211 -13.24 -9.44 7.57
C VAL A 211 -13.27 -9.11 9.05
N ALA A 212 -14.13 -8.17 9.42
CA ALA A 212 -14.44 -7.89 10.80
C ALA A 212 -15.92 -8.12 11.09
N ALA A 213 -16.17 -8.76 12.22
CA ALA A 213 -17.50 -9.04 12.74
C ALA A 213 -17.86 -8.07 13.87
N ARG A 214 -19.14 -7.69 13.93
CA ARG A 214 -19.76 -7.05 15.08
C ARG A 214 -21.24 -7.39 15.15
N LEU A 215 -21.88 -7.12 16.29
CA LEU A 215 -23.33 -6.95 16.32
C LEU A 215 -23.67 -5.49 16.01
N ASP A 216 -24.62 -5.29 15.11
CA ASP A 216 -25.18 -3.98 14.81
C ASP A 216 -26.03 -3.47 16.01
N PHE A 217 -26.46 -2.21 16.01
CA PHE A 217 -27.30 -1.64 17.07
C PHE A 217 -28.67 -2.32 17.19
N SER A 218 -29.06 -3.16 16.22
CA SER A 218 -30.27 -4.00 16.28
C SER A 218 -30.00 -5.40 16.84
N GLY A 219 -28.74 -5.74 17.11
CA GLY A 219 -28.29 -7.05 17.57
C GLY A 219 -28.07 -8.06 16.43
N ARG A 220 -28.00 -7.65 15.17
CA ARG A 220 -27.75 -8.56 14.03
C ARG A 220 -26.26 -8.66 13.76
N LEU A 221 -25.79 -9.85 13.37
CA LEU A 221 -24.39 -10.04 12.98
C LEU A 221 -24.10 -9.26 11.71
N SER A 222 -23.09 -8.39 11.75
CA SER A 222 -22.57 -7.64 10.63
C SER A 222 -21.12 -8.04 10.38
N LEU A 223 -20.82 -8.49 9.16
CA LEU A 223 -19.48 -8.71 8.65
C LEU A 223 -19.12 -7.54 7.74
N LYS A 224 -17.90 -7.01 7.88
CA LYS A 224 -17.36 -5.92 7.07
C LYS A 224 -16.03 -6.32 6.46
N GLY A 225 -15.82 -6.03 5.18
CA GLY A 225 -14.50 -6.12 4.56
C GLY A 225 -13.57 -5.06 5.15
N VAL A 226 -12.30 -5.43 5.37
CA VAL A 226 -11.25 -4.49 5.79
C VAL A 226 -10.30 -4.22 4.61
N PRO A 227 -9.39 -3.25 4.70
CA PRO A 227 -8.34 -3.09 3.71
C PRO A 227 -7.53 -4.37 3.54
N THR A 228 -7.11 -4.65 2.31
CA THR A 228 -6.31 -5.83 1.99
C THR A 228 -4.83 -5.53 2.08
N ALA A 229 -4.06 -6.52 2.53
CA ALA A 229 -2.61 -6.47 2.48
C ALA A 229 -2.07 -6.69 1.05
N ASN A 230 -2.87 -7.32 0.18
CA ASN A 230 -2.44 -7.65 -1.18
C ASN A 230 -2.95 -6.61 -2.17
N SER A 231 -2.02 -5.87 -2.78
CA SER A 231 -2.34 -4.79 -3.72
C SER A 231 -3.16 -5.21 -4.94
N ALA A 232 -3.12 -6.48 -5.34
CA ALA A 232 -3.92 -7.00 -6.44
C ALA A 232 -5.41 -7.15 -6.11
N ASN A 233 -5.77 -7.12 -4.83
CA ASN A 233 -7.16 -7.21 -4.37
C ASN A 233 -7.71 -5.80 -4.07
N PRO A 234 -9.02 -5.58 -4.26
CA PRO A 234 -9.67 -4.35 -3.85
C PRO A 234 -9.81 -4.29 -2.33
N ASP A 235 -9.63 -3.08 -1.77
CA ASP A 235 -9.91 -2.80 -0.37
C ASP A 235 -11.40 -2.85 -0.07
N PHE A 236 -11.75 -3.12 1.19
CA PHE A 236 -13.13 -3.12 1.69
C PHE A 236 -14.06 -4.12 1.01
N VAL A 237 -13.54 -5.19 0.41
CA VAL A 237 -14.33 -6.26 -0.21
C VAL A 237 -14.25 -7.53 0.63
N ILE A 238 -15.40 -8.01 1.10
CA ILE A 238 -15.54 -9.37 1.62
C ILE A 238 -15.33 -10.30 0.43
N ARG A 239 -14.29 -11.13 0.48
CA ARG A 239 -13.94 -12.02 -0.65
C ARG A 239 -14.50 -13.42 -0.52
N HIS A 240 -14.52 -13.96 0.70
CA HIS A 240 -15.07 -15.29 0.98
C HIS A 240 -15.76 -15.27 2.34
N ALA A 241 -16.94 -15.86 2.43
CA ALA A 241 -17.61 -16.17 3.69
C ALA A 241 -18.36 -17.49 3.56
N GLU A 242 -17.94 -18.47 4.33
CA GLU A 242 -18.50 -19.82 4.34
C GLU A 242 -18.67 -20.30 5.78
N ASP A 243 -19.65 -21.16 6.01
CA ASP A 243 -19.87 -21.82 7.28
C ASP A 243 -20.17 -23.30 7.05
N SER A 244 -19.36 -24.20 7.60
CA SER A 244 -19.60 -25.64 7.49
C SER A 244 -20.75 -26.14 8.37
N GLY A 245 -21.24 -25.31 9.30
CA GLY A 245 -22.44 -25.56 10.10
C GLY A 245 -23.48 -24.45 9.91
N GLN A 246 -24.20 -24.14 10.99
CA GLN A 246 -25.43 -23.34 10.93
C GLN A 246 -25.32 -21.95 11.58
N PHE A 247 -24.14 -21.50 11.97
CA PHE A 247 -23.98 -20.19 12.60
C PHE A 247 -24.31 -19.01 11.65
N LEU A 248 -23.70 -18.94 10.46
CA LEU A 248 -23.97 -17.89 9.48
C LEU A 248 -25.28 -18.10 8.74
N ALA A 249 -25.61 -19.33 8.35
CA ALA A 249 -26.82 -19.61 7.56
C ALA A 249 -28.10 -19.60 8.41
N GLY A 250 -28.12 -20.38 9.49
CA GLY A 250 -29.31 -20.56 10.33
C GLY A 250 -29.41 -19.55 11.48
N TYR A 251 -28.38 -19.47 12.33
CA TYR A 251 -28.42 -18.72 13.58
C TYR A 251 -28.42 -17.21 13.33
N ALA A 252 -27.45 -16.70 12.56
CA ALA A 252 -27.33 -15.29 12.18
C ALA A 252 -28.23 -14.91 11.00
N GLY A 253 -28.57 -15.86 10.11
CA GLY A 253 -29.39 -15.60 8.93
C GLY A 253 -28.69 -14.74 7.88
N LEU A 254 -27.39 -14.92 7.69
CA LEU A 254 -26.55 -14.20 6.74
C LEU A 254 -26.44 -14.92 5.40
N LEU A 255 -26.10 -16.22 5.42
CA LEU A 255 -26.00 -17.06 4.23
C LEU A 255 -27.32 -17.80 3.95
N SER A 256 -27.54 -18.21 2.70
CA SER A 256 -28.73 -18.99 2.32
C SER A 256 -28.63 -20.47 2.67
N ALA A 257 -27.41 -21.02 2.76
CA ALA A 257 -27.13 -22.42 3.06
C ALA A 257 -25.76 -22.59 3.74
N GLU A 258 -25.52 -23.77 4.31
CA GLU A 258 -24.22 -24.17 4.86
C GLU A 258 -23.30 -24.80 3.78
N GLY A 259 -22.02 -24.89 4.10
CA GLY A 259 -20.96 -25.45 3.28
C GLY A 259 -20.62 -24.62 2.04
N GLN A 260 -19.73 -25.16 1.22
CA GLN A 260 -19.20 -24.50 0.02
C GLN A 260 -20.28 -24.03 -0.97
N ALA A 261 -21.41 -24.75 -1.06
CA ALA A 261 -22.51 -24.38 -1.96
C ALA A 261 -23.28 -23.13 -1.49
N GLY A 262 -23.29 -22.85 -0.19
CA GLY A 262 -23.88 -21.65 0.41
C GLY A 262 -22.89 -20.52 0.65
N ALA A 263 -21.62 -20.72 0.29
CA ALA A 263 -20.57 -19.73 0.49
C ALA A 263 -20.80 -18.48 -0.37
N TYR A 264 -20.60 -17.32 0.24
CA TYR A 264 -20.41 -16.08 -0.51
C TYR A 264 -18.98 -16.05 -1.05
N ASP A 265 -18.84 -15.86 -2.36
CA ASP A 265 -17.56 -15.76 -3.07
C ASP A 265 -17.61 -14.61 -4.06
N TRP A 266 -16.75 -13.62 -3.88
CA TRP A 266 -16.71 -12.40 -4.67
C TRP A 266 -16.29 -12.61 -6.13
N ALA A 267 -15.63 -13.72 -6.48
CA ALA A 267 -15.09 -13.97 -7.81
C ALA A 267 -16.16 -14.49 -8.80
N LYS A 268 -17.41 -14.14 -8.54
CA LYS A 268 -18.59 -14.47 -9.35
C LYS A 268 -19.49 -13.25 -9.38
N ALA A 269 -20.11 -13.00 -10.52
CA ALA A 269 -21.24 -12.07 -10.58
C ALA A 269 -22.43 -12.62 -9.77
N ASP A 270 -23.25 -11.70 -9.27
CA ASP A 270 -24.46 -12.00 -8.50
C ASP A 270 -24.21 -12.86 -7.25
N ALA A 271 -23.02 -12.76 -6.65
CA ALA A 271 -22.68 -13.49 -5.41
C ALA A 271 -23.67 -13.24 -4.27
N VAL A 272 -24.32 -12.07 -4.28
CA VAL A 272 -25.37 -11.70 -3.32
C VAL A 272 -26.59 -12.64 -3.34
N LEU A 273 -26.80 -13.40 -4.42
CA LEU A 273 -27.86 -14.42 -4.48
C LEU A 273 -27.60 -15.60 -3.53
N GLY A 274 -26.36 -15.80 -3.09
CA GLY A 274 -26.00 -16.78 -2.06
C GLY A 274 -26.37 -16.35 -0.64
N LEU A 275 -26.77 -15.10 -0.44
CA LEU A 275 -27.18 -14.57 0.86
C LEU A 275 -28.61 -14.99 1.22
N ASN A 276 -28.91 -14.95 2.51
CA ASN A 276 -30.29 -15.09 2.97
C ASN A 276 -31.16 -13.97 2.35
N LYS A 277 -32.37 -14.29 1.89
CA LYS A 277 -33.28 -13.31 1.26
C LYS A 277 -33.58 -12.09 2.14
N ASN A 278 -33.49 -12.24 3.46
CA ASN A 278 -33.73 -11.17 4.44
C ASN A 278 -32.44 -10.59 5.01
N ALA A 279 -31.26 -11.06 4.57
CA ALA A 279 -29.99 -10.41 4.89
C ALA A 279 -29.92 -9.05 4.18
N ASP A 280 -29.25 -8.11 4.83
CA ASP A 280 -28.95 -6.79 4.27
C ASP A 280 -27.48 -6.75 3.85
N PHE A 281 -27.15 -6.00 2.80
CA PHE A 281 -25.78 -5.83 2.36
C PHE A 281 -25.50 -4.42 1.86
N ALA A 282 -24.23 -4.03 1.85
CA ALA A 282 -23.77 -2.80 1.22
C ALA A 282 -22.63 -3.10 0.26
N VAL A 283 -22.73 -2.53 -0.93
CA VAL A 283 -21.68 -2.60 -1.96
C VAL A 283 -20.41 -1.93 -1.44
N ALA A 284 -19.25 -2.46 -1.85
CA ALA A 284 -17.98 -1.88 -1.44
C ALA A 284 -17.78 -0.49 -2.02
N PRO A 285 -17.25 0.47 -1.25
CA PRO A 285 -17.05 1.82 -1.75
C PRO A 285 -16.06 1.85 -2.92
N LEU A 286 -16.07 2.95 -3.67
CA LEU A 286 -14.97 3.23 -4.60
C LEU A 286 -13.65 3.39 -3.84
N ALA A 287 -12.53 3.16 -4.53
CA ALA A 287 -11.20 3.36 -3.96
C ALA A 287 -11.06 4.76 -3.36
N HIS A 288 -10.37 4.84 -2.23
CA HIS A 288 -10.16 6.07 -1.45
C HIS A 288 -11.47 6.71 -0.95
N PRO A 289 -12.36 5.97 -0.26
CA PRO A 289 -13.66 6.51 0.18
C PRO A 289 -13.53 7.81 0.96
N SER A 290 -12.47 8.02 1.76
CA SER A 290 -12.21 9.28 2.47
C SER A 290 -12.23 10.52 1.57
N GLY A 291 -11.91 10.38 0.28
CA GLY A 291 -11.92 11.47 -0.70
C GLY A 291 -13.28 11.76 -1.36
N TRP A 292 -14.27 10.87 -1.23
CA TRP A 292 -15.53 10.92 -1.99
C TRP A 292 -16.79 11.03 -1.12
N ILE A 293 -16.62 11.10 0.20
CA ILE A 293 -17.72 11.18 1.15
C ILE A 293 -18.33 12.58 1.17
N THR A 294 -19.65 12.64 1.26
CA THR A 294 -20.38 13.90 1.45
C THR A 294 -21.60 13.74 2.36
N VAL A 295 -22.06 14.85 2.93
CA VAL A 295 -23.35 14.86 3.64
C VAL A 295 -24.46 14.69 2.61
N ASN A 296 -25.45 13.86 2.95
CA ASN A 296 -26.56 13.56 2.05
C ASN A 296 -27.24 14.87 1.57
N PRO A 297 -27.31 15.13 0.25
CA PRO A 297 -27.94 16.33 -0.29
C PRO A 297 -29.40 16.51 0.16
N LYS A 298 -30.10 15.42 0.49
CA LYS A 298 -31.45 15.47 1.07
C LYS A 298 -31.46 16.18 2.43
N ILE A 299 -30.48 15.87 3.28
CA ILE A 299 -30.32 16.47 4.62
C ILE A 299 -29.86 17.93 4.49
N ILE A 300 -28.99 18.24 3.54
CA ILE A 300 -28.57 19.62 3.28
C ILE A 300 -29.78 20.49 2.87
N LYS A 301 -30.67 19.94 2.03
CA LYS A 301 -31.88 20.64 1.56
C LYS A 301 -32.94 20.79 2.64
N ASP A 302 -33.11 19.77 3.49
CA ASP A 302 -34.03 19.79 4.62
C ASP A 302 -33.33 19.33 5.91
N PRO A 303 -32.78 20.26 6.70
CA PRO A 303 -32.19 19.95 8.01
C PRO A 303 -33.18 19.32 8.99
N GLY A 304 -34.50 19.44 8.75
CA GLY A 304 -35.51 18.75 9.55
C GLY A 304 -35.44 17.22 9.44
N SER A 305 -34.76 16.71 8.39
CA SER A 305 -34.52 15.29 8.16
C SER A 305 -33.35 14.71 8.96
N ILE A 306 -32.64 15.54 9.75
CA ILE A 306 -31.61 15.05 10.67
C ILE A 306 -32.28 14.22 11.77
N ALA A 307 -32.01 12.93 11.78
CA ALA A 307 -32.61 11.97 12.68
C ALA A 307 -32.00 12.04 14.09
N SER A 308 -32.53 12.93 14.94
CA SER A 308 -32.02 13.17 16.30
C SER A 308 -32.71 12.35 17.38
N ALA A 309 -33.93 11.85 17.12
CA ALA A 309 -34.75 11.10 18.07
C ALA A 309 -34.83 9.63 17.70
N PHE A 310 -34.82 8.71 18.68
CA PHE A 310 -35.31 7.35 18.42
C PHE A 310 -36.84 7.31 18.46
N GLY A 311 -37.39 6.18 18.04
CA GLY A 311 -38.82 5.94 18.06
C GLY A 311 -39.20 4.60 18.68
N TYR A 312 -40.46 4.47 19.07
CA TYR A 312 -41.05 3.25 19.59
C TYR A 312 -42.26 2.88 18.74
N ASN A 313 -42.37 1.60 18.35
CA ASN A 313 -43.45 1.07 17.49
C ASN A 313 -43.68 1.89 16.20
N GLY A 314 -42.61 2.31 15.54
CA GLY A 314 -42.67 3.03 14.26
C GLY A 314 -43.07 4.50 14.38
N LYS A 315 -43.03 5.08 15.57
CA LYS A 315 -43.33 6.51 15.82
C LYS A 315 -42.17 7.18 16.56
N SER A 316 -41.83 8.40 16.15
CA SER A 316 -40.88 9.26 16.88
C SER A 316 -41.35 9.50 18.32
N ASN A 317 -40.40 9.56 19.25
CA ASN A 317 -40.66 9.98 20.64
C ASN A 317 -41.03 11.47 20.78
N GLY A 318 -41.01 12.21 19.68
CA GLY A 318 -41.47 13.61 19.61
C GLY A 318 -40.33 14.62 19.68
N ALA A 319 -40.70 15.90 19.53
CA ALA A 319 -39.76 17.01 19.57
C ALA A 319 -39.08 17.12 20.94
N GLY A 320 -37.76 17.30 20.94
CA GLY A 320 -36.94 17.39 22.16
C GLY A 320 -36.22 16.09 22.54
N ASP A 321 -36.53 14.96 21.90
CA ASP A 321 -35.73 13.74 22.06
C ASP A 321 -34.44 13.82 21.22
N GLY A 322 -33.30 13.77 21.92
CA GLY A 322 -31.95 13.77 21.33
C GLY A 322 -31.24 12.43 21.44
N SER A 323 -31.95 11.33 21.73
CA SER A 323 -31.36 10.02 22.00
C SER A 323 -30.55 9.43 20.84
N ALA A 324 -30.96 9.62 19.59
CA ALA A 324 -30.19 9.18 18.43
C ALA A 324 -28.95 10.06 18.21
N ALA A 325 -29.07 11.37 18.44
CA ALA A 325 -27.93 12.28 18.40
C ALA A 325 -26.90 11.96 19.49
N LEU A 326 -27.35 11.60 20.70
CA LEU A 326 -26.48 11.14 21.78
C LEU A 326 -25.78 9.82 21.42
N ALA A 327 -26.50 8.86 20.85
CA ALA A 327 -25.90 7.61 20.39
C ALA A 327 -24.83 7.82 19.31
N ILE A 328 -25.04 8.80 18.41
CA ILE A 328 -24.02 9.22 17.43
C ILE A 328 -22.81 9.85 18.13
N ALA A 329 -23.04 10.72 19.13
CA ALA A 329 -21.96 11.35 19.89
C ALA A 329 -21.13 10.31 20.67
N ASP A 330 -21.77 9.29 21.23
CA ASP A 330 -21.12 8.21 21.99
C ASP A 330 -20.20 7.34 21.13
N LEU A 331 -20.41 7.29 19.79
CA LEU A 331 -19.52 6.56 18.88
C LEU A 331 -18.06 6.97 19.04
N ARG A 332 -17.81 8.25 19.35
CA ARG A 332 -16.47 8.82 19.48
C ARG A 332 -15.59 8.05 20.47
N THR A 333 -16.16 7.63 21.61
CA THR A 333 -15.42 7.04 22.73
C THR A 333 -15.72 5.55 22.93
N GLN A 334 -16.77 5.01 22.31
CA GLN A 334 -17.04 3.58 22.38
C GLN A 334 -16.07 2.77 21.51
N PRO A 335 -15.76 1.51 21.88
CA PRO A 335 -14.86 0.64 21.12
C PRO A 335 -15.56 0.08 19.88
N VAL A 336 -15.78 0.94 18.89
CA VAL A 336 -16.57 0.66 17.68
C VAL A 336 -15.72 0.52 16.42
N MET A 337 -14.40 0.68 16.53
CA MET A 337 -13.51 0.45 15.40
C MET A 337 -13.51 -1.00 14.94
N VAL A 338 -13.39 -1.15 13.63
CA VAL A 338 -13.40 -2.43 12.94
C VAL A 338 -12.03 -3.10 13.09
N GLY A 339 -12.00 -4.38 13.47
CA GLY A 339 -10.78 -5.18 13.62
C GLY A 339 -9.97 -4.94 14.92
N LEU A 340 -9.98 -3.71 15.43
CA LEU A 340 -9.30 -3.31 16.66
C LEU A 340 -10.35 -2.81 17.66
N ILE A 341 -10.35 -3.35 18.89
CA ILE A 341 -11.32 -3.00 19.95
C ILE A 341 -10.97 -1.61 20.52
N ASN A 342 -10.98 -0.59 19.66
CA ASN A 342 -10.55 0.79 19.92
C ASN A 342 -11.69 1.76 19.63
N SER A 343 -11.67 2.92 20.29
CA SER A 343 -12.54 4.04 19.92
C SER A 343 -12.00 4.80 18.70
N PHE A 344 -12.81 5.73 18.16
CA PHE A 344 -12.31 6.62 17.10
C PHE A 344 -11.17 7.51 17.59
N ASP A 345 -11.25 8.03 18.83
CA ASP A 345 -10.20 8.84 19.42
C ASP A 345 -8.90 8.04 19.60
N ASP A 346 -8.99 6.79 20.07
CA ASP A 346 -7.82 5.91 20.24
C ASP A 346 -7.19 5.55 18.90
N TYR A 347 -8.02 5.21 17.91
CA TYR A 347 -7.55 4.85 16.57
C TYR A 347 -6.87 6.03 15.88
N PHE A 348 -7.47 7.21 15.90
CA PHE A 348 -6.88 8.41 15.29
C PHE A 348 -5.55 8.78 15.95
N SER A 349 -5.49 8.68 17.29
CA SER A 349 -4.25 8.92 18.05
C SER A 349 -3.16 7.92 17.69
N MET A 350 -3.52 6.64 17.54
CA MET A 350 -2.60 5.58 17.13
C MET A 350 -2.04 5.82 15.72
N VAL A 351 -2.90 6.10 14.73
CA VAL A 351 -2.49 6.37 13.34
C VAL A 351 -1.56 7.59 13.28
N THR A 352 -1.91 8.67 13.98
CA THR A 352 -1.08 9.89 14.02
C THR A 352 0.27 9.65 14.72
N ALA A 353 0.29 8.82 15.77
CA ALA A 353 1.54 8.45 16.42
C ALA A 353 2.42 7.58 15.51
N GLU A 354 1.82 6.64 14.78
CA GLU A 354 2.54 5.72 13.90
C GLU A 354 3.22 6.46 12.74
N ILE A 355 2.52 7.35 12.04
CA ILE A 355 3.13 8.16 10.98
C ILE A 355 4.26 9.06 11.51
N GLY A 356 4.10 9.61 12.73
CA GLY A 356 5.13 10.38 13.40
C GLY A 356 6.37 9.54 13.74
N LEU A 357 6.18 8.32 14.23
CA LEU A 357 7.25 7.38 14.54
C LEU A 357 7.98 6.90 13.28
N LYS A 358 7.24 6.54 12.21
CA LYS A 358 7.82 6.19 10.89
C LYS A 358 8.70 7.34 10.38
N GLY A 359 8.21 8.58 10.44
CA GLY A 359 8.96 9.77 10.03
C GLY A 359 10.23 10.02 10.84
N GLU A 360 10.15 9.90 12.17
CA GLU A 360 11.31 10.04 13.05
C GLU A 360 12.36 8.94 12.78
N GLN A 361 11.92 7.69 12.65
CA GLN A 361 12.80 6.57 12.32
C GLN A 361 13.50 6.77 10.97
N ALA A 362 12.77 7.22 9.95
CA ALA A 362 13.34 7.54 8.63
C ALA A 362 14.36 8.68 8.71
N SER A 363 14.08 9.72 9.51
CA SER A 363 14.99 10.85 9.72
C SER A 363 16.30 10.41 10.40
N GLN A 364 16.21 9.64 11.48
CA GLN A 364 17.38 9.10 12.19
C GLN A 364 18.22 8.17 11.30
N SER A 365 17.55 7.32 10.51
CA SER A 365 18.22 6.43 9.56
C SER A 365 18.96 7.23 8.48
N LEU A 366 18.34 8.27 7.94
CA LEU A 366 18.97 9.17 6.96
C LEU A 366 20.18 9.91 7.53
N GLU A 367 20.10 10.39 8.78
CA GLU A 367 21.24 11.04 9.45
C GLU A 367 22.40 10.06 9.62
N THR A 368 22.11 8.84 10.07
CA THR A 368 23.11 7.77 10.23
C THR A 368 23.80 7.45 8.90
N GLU A 369 23.02 7.22 7.82
CA GLU A 369 23.57 6.93 6.50
C GLU A 369 24.40 8.08 5.93
N LYS A 370 23.99 9.33 6.15
CA LYS A 370 24.79 10.51 5.75
C LYS A 370 26.15 10.54 6.45
N LEU A 371 26.20 10.18 7.72
CA LEU A 371 27.47 10.12 8.46
C LEU A 371 28.38 9.01 7.94
N VAL A 372 27.82 7.84 7.63
CA VAL A 372 28.58 6.73 7.03
C VAL A 372 29.11 7.09 5.65
N ILE A 373 28.27 7.66 4.77
CA ILE A 373 28.69 8.13 3.44
C ILE A 373 29.80 9.16 3.58
N LYS A 374 29.67 10.12 4.50
CA LYS A 374 30.69 11.13 4.74
C LYS A 374 32.02 10.51 5.15
N GLU A 375 32.02 9.62 6.14
CA GLU A 375 33.23 8.93 6.61
C GLU A 375 33.89 8.13 5.47
N LEU A 376 33.12 7.38 4.68
CA LEU A 376 33.64 6.63 3.54
C LEU A 376 34.19 7.55 2.44
N THR A 377 33.57 8.71 2.23
CA THR A 377 34.05 9.72 1.28
C THR A 377 35.35 10.33 1.76
N ASP A 378 35.43 10.73 3.03
CA ASP A 378 36.64 11.29 3.64
C ASP A 378 37.79 10.25 3.60
N GLN A 379 37.51 8.97 3.85
CA GLN A 379 38.49 7.88 3.69
C GLN A 379 38.93 7.70 2.23
N ARG A 380 38.00 7.69 1.28
CA ARG A 380 38.31 7.62 -0.15
C ARG A 380 39.19 8.79 -0.58
N GLU A 381 38.85 10.01 -0.17
CA GLU A 381 39.62 11.22 -0.46
C GLU A 381 41.00 11.20 0.21
N SER A 382 41.14 10.57 1.38
CA SER A 382 42.46 10.41 2.02
C SER A 382 43.41 9.48 1.26
N ILE A 383 42.86 8.47 0.56
CA ILE A 383 43.63 7.49 -0.24
C ILE A 383 43.82 7.98 -1.67
N SER A 384 42.76 8.52 -2.27
CA SER A 384 42.72 9.07 -3.63
C SER A 384 43.24 10.50 -3.71
N GLY A 385 43.51 11.12 -2.56
CA GLY A 385 44.10 12.44 -2.43
C GLY A 385 45.46 12.42 -3.11
N VAL A 386 45.54 13.08 -4.26
CA VAL A 386 46.76 13.24 -5.03
C VAL A 386 47.79 13.92 -4.14
N ASN A 387 48.84 13.19 -3.73
CA ASN A 387 49.94 13.79 -3.00
C ASN A 387 50.68 14.72 -3.97
N ILE A 388 50.45 16.03 -3.82
CA ILE A 388 51.08 17.07 -4.67
C ILE A 388 52.60 16.90 -4.67
N ASP A 389 53.19 16.47 -3.56
CA ASP A 389 54.63 16.25 -3.49
C ASP A 389 55.08 15.06 -4.37
N GLU A 390 54.24 14.02 -4.49
CA GLU A 390 54.50 12.86 -5.36
C GLU A 390 54.24 13.18 -6.84
N GLU A 391 53.18 13.92 -7.17
CA GLU A 391 52.94 14.42 -8.53
C GLU A 391 54.01 15.42 -8.97
N VAL A 392 54.46 16.32 -8.10
CA VAL A 392 55.56 17.25 -8.38
C VAL A 392 56.88 16.49 -8.50
N ALA A 393 57.15 15.49 -7.67
CA ALA A 393 58.32 14.63 -7.82
C ALA A 393 58.31 13.85 -9.13
N ASN A 394 57.15 13.29 -9.52
CA ASN A 394 56.97 12.62 -10.80
C ASN A 394 57.10 13.60 -11.97
N MET A 395 56.56 14.81 -11.87
CA MET A 395 56.73 15.87 -12.87
C MET A 395 58.19 16.26 -13.02
N ILE A 396 58.92 16.47 -11.93
CA ILE A 396 60.36 16.76 -11.92
C ILE A 396 61.14 15.59 -12.55
N LYS A 397 60.78 14.35 -12.22
CA LYS A 397 61.38 13.13 -12.79
C LYS A 397 61.14 13.04 -14.30
N TYR A 398 59.93 13.31 -14.78
CA TYR A 398 59.60 13.33 -16.22
C TYR A 398 60.29 14.49 -16.94
N GLN A 399 60.39 15.67 -16.32
CA GLN A 399 61.16 16.80 -16.85
C GLN A 399 62.65 16.46 -16.96
N HIS A 400 63.25 15.85 -15.94
CA HIS A 400 64.64 15.39 -15.98
C HIS A 400 64.84 14.27 -17.02
N GLY A 401 63.91 13.32 -17.11
CA GLY A 401 63.93 12.27 -18.12
C GLY A 401 63.86 12.82 -19.54
N TYR A 402 62.96 13.79 -19.78
CA TYR A 402 62.86 14.49 -21.07
C TYR A 402 64.13 15.28 -21.39
N ALA A 403 64.68 16.02 -20.41
CA ALA A 403 65.93 16.75 -20.60
C ALA A 403 67.13 15.82 -20.87
N ALA A 404 67.19 14.67 -20.21
CA ALA A 404 68.22 13.66 -20.43
C ALA A 404 68.07 13.00 -21.81
N ALA A 405 66.85 12.64 -22.22
CA ALA A 405 66.56 12.11 -23.54
C ALA A 405 66.88 13.13 -24.64
N ALA A 406 66.52 14.41 -24.46
CA ALA A 406 66.85 15.48 -25.39
C ALA A 406 68.37 15.66 -25.55
N ARG A 407 69.12 15.62 -24.44
CA ARG A 407 70.60 15.64 -24.47
C ARG A 407 71.17 14.42 -25.17
N PHE A 408 70.64 13.23 -24.91
CA PHE A 408 71.04 12.00 -25.59
C PHE A 408 70.82 12.10 -27.10
N VAL A 409 69.64 12.56 -27.53
CA VAL A 409 69.33 12.80 -28.94
C VAL A 409 70.27 13.84 -29.53
N THR A 410 70.58 14.93 -28.82
CA THR A 410 71.53 15.96 -29.28
C THR A 410 72.94 15.39 -29.43
N GLU A 411 73.37 14.49 -28.54
CA GLU A 411 74.70 13.89 -28.62
C GLU A 411 74.78 12.83 -29.71
N VAL A 412 73.70 12.07 -29.92
CA VAL A 412 73.55 11.20 -31.09
C VAL A 412 73.59 12.01 -32.38
N ASP A 413 72.92 13.17 -32.43
CA ASP A 413 72.94 14.07 -33.59
C ASP A 413 74.35 14.60 -33.88
N LYS A 414 75.12 14.97 -32.84
CA LYS A 414 76.54 15.32 -32.99
C LYS A 414 77.41 14.15 -33.44
N MET A 415 77.18 12.94 -32.93
CA MET A 415 77.91 11.76 -33.38
C MET A 415 77.60 11.44 -34.84
N LEU A 416 76.33 11.56 -35.26
CA LEU A 416 75.92 11.40 -36.64
C LEU A 416 76.53 12.48 -37.53
N ASP A 417 76.52 13.74 -37.10
CA ASP A 417 77.16 14.86 -37.81
C ASP A 417 78.68 14.66 -37.94
N LEU A 418 79.35 14.18 -36.90
CA LEU A 418 80.78 13.86 -36.95
C LEU A 418 81.08 12.71 -37.92
N ILE A 419 80.25 11.68 -37.96
CA ILE A 419 80.39 10.55 -38.90
C ILE A 419 80.14 11.03 -40.34
N ILE A 420 79.09 11.83 -40.57
CA ILE A 420 78.66 12.26 -41.90
C ILE A 420 79.58 13.36 -42.47
N ASN A 421 79.92 14.37 -41.68
CA ASN A 421 80.61 15.58 -42.16
C ASN A 421 82.11 15.62 -41.83
N ARG A 422 82.64 14.76 -40.95
CA ARG A 422 84.08 14.75 -40.58
C ARG A 422 84.82 13.45 -40.83
N MET A 423 84.14 12.33 -41.11
CA MET A 423 84.80 11.07 -41.50
C MET A 423 84.53 10.61 -42.94
N ALA A 424 83.64 11.28 -43.68
CA ALA A 424 83.53 11.09 -45.12
C ALA A 424 84.66 11.87 -45.82
N VAL A 425 85.80 11.19 -45.97
CA VAL A 425 86.84 11.51 -46.99
C VAL A 425 86.55 10.68 -48.23
#